data_AF-A0A9P1G4L2-F1
#
_entry.id   AF-A0A9P1G4L2-F1
#
_cell.length_a   1.000
_cell.length_b   1.000
_cell.length_c   1.000
_cell.angle_alpha   90.00
_cell.angle_beta   90.00
_cell.angle_gamma   90.00
#
_symmetry.space_group_name_H-M   'P 1'
#
loop_
_entity.id
_entity.type
_entity.pdbx_description
1 polymer ?
#
loop_
_entity_poly.entity_id
_entity_poly.type
_entity_poly.pdbx_seq_one_letter_code
_entity_poly.pdbx_strand_id
1 'polypeptide(L)'
;MFYLWVYVAVVSLGRIHAYSPESERSSGSTLVAVDSSGGSTHLMRSQTGERVETGNPYGKMVKMLHSKGADEDSIVATAADVEKNGGLPAPLQTLRWAIPASGTVVMGLLAAVIYRCKKRWPEVETAGSEEQLKEWSSGHFDCLSEPAICCASCCCPCIRWADTMDMANIVAFWPAALVFLFLMVSNFWVPAFMLINIALLTYGRQMLRKGFGMKEQTTARSLCGDCLYVSFCTPCAITQEARHVEKAAKVGHSLVESKRPMASQAAPAEPAPAPAPAAPVAASPAPAATPSSAAAAPVPAPRQEVIQSSRPSAKKEAAKPPPAPAAKTAESDEEF
;
A
#
# COMPACT_ATOMS: atom_id res chain seq x y z
N MET A 1 3.33 -3.54 4.49
CA MET A 1 2.75 -3.38 5.85
C MET A 1 1.45 -2.55 5.90
N PHE A 2 1.24 -1.51 5.09
CA PHE A 2 0.02 -0.68 5.16
C PHE A 2 -1.28 -1.40 4.76
N TYR A 3 -1.23 -2.27 3.74
CA TYR A 3 -2.35 -3.15 3.37
C TYR A 3 -2.70 -4.15 4.48
N LEU A 4 -1.67 -4.71 5.14
CA LEU A 4 -1.84 -5.53 6.32
C LEU A 4 -2.41 -4.70 7.47
N TRP A 5 -2.07 -3.41 7.59
CA TRP A 5 -2.62 -2.51 8.61
C TRP A 5 -4.07 -2.12 8.36
N VAL A 6 -4.50 -1.85 7.12
CA VAL A 6 -5.92 -1.62 6.79
C VAL A 6 -6.70 -2.93 6.93
N TYR A 7 -6.15 -4.05 6.46
CA TYR A 7 -6.71 -5.38 6.67
C TYR A 7 -6.83 -5.73 8.15
N VAL A 8 -5.77 -5.55 8.94
CA VAL A 8 -5.76 -5.74 10.40
C VAL A 8 -6.67 -4.73 11.08
N ALA A 9 -6.76 -3.47 10.64
CA ALA A 9 -7.68 -2.50 11.22
C ALA A 9 -9.14 -2.92 10.96
N VAL A 10 -9.51 -3.30 9.74
CA VAL A 10 -10.85 -3.78 9.41
C VAL A 10 -11.17 -5.09 10.15
N VAL A 11 -10.23 -6.04 10.20
CA VAL A 11 -10.39 -7.32 10.93
C VAL A 11 -10.42 -7.10 12.45
N SER A 12 -9.62 -6.18 12.97
CA SER A 12 -9.56 -5.85 14.40
C SER A 12 -10.78 -5.06 14.86
N LEU A 13 -11.30 -4.14 14.03
CA LEU A 13 -12.58 -3.48 14.29
C LEU A 13 -13.73 -4.49 14.33
N GLY A 14 -13.68 -5.54 13.50
CA GLY A 14 -14.60 -6.67 13.57
C GLY A 14 -14.45 -7.51 14.86
N ARG A 15 -13.23 -7.67 15.41
CA ARG A 15 -13.00 -8.36 16.68
C ARG A 15 -13.38 -7.52 17.90
N ILE A 16 -13.18 -6.20 17.86
CA ILE A 16 -13.53 -5.29 18.95
C ILE A 16 -15.05 -5.27 19.18
N HIS A 17 -15.86 -5.39 18.12
CA HIS A 17 -17.31 -5.52 18.26
C HIS A 17 -17.79 -6.84 18.88
N ALA A 18 -16.95 -7.88 18.90
CA ALA A 18 -17.26 -9.17 19.53
C ALA A 18 -16.81 -9.23 21.00
N TYR A 19 -16.00 -8.28 21.47
CA TYR A 19 -15.60 -8.16 22.87
C TYR A 19 -16.61 -7.27 23.60
N SER A 20 -17.68 -7.88 24.11
CA SER A 20 -18.57 -7.20 25.08
C SER A 20 -17.91 -7.26 26.47
N PRO A 21 -17.51 -6.14 27.07
CA PRO A 21 -16.84 -6.10 28.38
C PRO A 21 -17.74 -6.48 29.57
N GLU A 22 -18.96 -6.95 29.31
CA GLU A 22 -19.96 -7.21 30.34
C GLU A 22 -19.73 -8.52 31.12
N SER A 23 -18.79 -9.38 30.69
CA SER A 23 -18.53 -10.67 31.37
C SER A 23 -17.53 -10.61 32.53
N GLU A 24 -16.77 -9.52 32.71
CA GLU A 24 -15.78 -9.43 33.81
C GLU A 24 -16.36 -8.89 35.12
N ARG A 25 -17.57 -8.33 35.12
CA ARG A 25 -18.15 -7.74 36.35
C ARG A 25 -18.74 -8.73 37.34
N SER A 26 -18.75 -10.05 37.04
CA SER A 26 -19.37 -11.08 37.89
C SER A 26 -18.40 -12.07 38.54
N SER A 27 -17.09 -11.99 38.30
CA SER A 27 -16.09 -12.83 39.00
C SER A 27 -15.41 -12.06 40.12
N GLY A 28 -16.21 -11.51 41.03
CA GLY A 28 -15.75 -11.15 42.38
C GLY A 28 -15.55 -12.42 43.20
N SER A 29 -14.52 -13.20 42.89
CA SER A 29 -14.09 -14.32 43.73
C SER A 29 -13.60 -13.76 45.05
N THR A 30 -14.44 -13.80 46.08
CA THR A 30 -14.05 -13.56 47.46
C THR A 30 -12.99 -14.60 47.84
N LEU A 31 -11.72 -14.21 47.84
CA LEU A 31 -10.63 -14.98 48.42
C LEU A 31 -10.86 -15.04 49.94
N VAL A 32 -11.46 -16.14 50.40
CA VAL A 32 -11.51 -16.46 51.84
C VAL A 32 -10.11 -16.95 52.21
N ALA A 33 -9.36 -16.10 52.92
CA ALA A 33 -8.11 -16.51 53.56
C ALA A 33 -8.44 -17.54 54.64
N VAL A 34 -7.98 -18.78 54.46
CA VAL A 34 -8.05 -19.82 55.48
C VAL A 34 -6.82 -19.66 56.36
N ASP A 35 -7.04 -19.16 57.57
CA ASP A 35 -6.03 -19.09 58.63
C ASP A 35 -5.73 -20.51 59.14
N SER A 36 -4.44 -20.80 59.30
CA SER A 36 -3.92 -22.11 59.70
C SER A 36 -3.61 -22.08 61.20
N SER A 37 -4.64 -22.27 62.03
CA SER A 37 -4.45 -22.59 63.44
C SER A 37 -5.42 -23.69 63.87
N GLY A 38 -4.86 -24.74 64.47
CA GLY A 38 -5.52 -26.01 64.74
C GLY A 38 -6.71 -25.88 65.67
N GLY A 39 -7.85 -26.41 65.23
CA GLY A 39 -9.06 -26.59 66.03
C GLY A 39 -10.10 -27.36 65.23
N SER A 40 -10.62 -28.45 65.80
CA SER A 40 -11.57 -29.41 65.21
C SER A 40 -12.59 -28.79 64.26
N THR A 41 -12.57 -29.24 63.01
CA THR A 41 -13.55 -28.90 61.98
C THR A 41 -14.82 -29.74 62.14
N HIS A 42 -15.85 -29.13 62.71
CA HIS A 42 -17.23 -29.60 62.55
C HIS A 42 -17.68 -29.31 61.11
N LEU A 43 -18.04 -30.37 60.39
CA LEU A 43 -18.40 -30.36 58.98
C LEU A 43 -19.81 -29.75 58.81
N MET A 44 -19.89 -28.41 58.72
CA MET A 44 -21.11 -27.70 58.31
C MET A 44 -21.27 -27.81 56.79
N ARG A 45 -22.12 -28.77 56.38
CA ARG A 45 -22.61 -28.91 55.00
C ARG A 45 -23.55 -27.75 54.70
N SER A 46 -23.02 -26.67 54.12
CA SER A 46 -23.82 -25.58 53.56
C SER A 46 -24.67 -26.09 52.40
N GLN A 47 -25.98 -26.25 52.65
CA GLN A 47 -27.01 -26.45 51.63
C GLN A 47 -27.53 -25.11 51.14
N THR A 48 -26.76 -24.41 50.32
CA THR A 48 -27.31 -23.41 49.38
C THR A 48 -26.56 -23.53 48.07
N GLY A 49 -26.74 -24.68 47.42
CA GLY A 49 -26.25 -24.98 46.09
C GLY A 49 -27.17 -24.41 45.03
N GLU A 50 -27.37 -23.10 44.99
CA GLU A 50 -27.90 -22.45 43.80
C GLU A 50 -26.69 -22.08 42.93
N ARG A 51 -26.18 -23.11 42.25
CA ARG A 51 -25.14 -22.96 41.23
C ARG A 51 -25.76 -22.06 40.15
N VAL A 52 -25.41 -20.78 40.16
CA VAL A 52 -25.70 -19.84 39.08
C VAL A 52 -25.14 -20.49 37.82
N GLU A 53 -26.00 -21.15 37.04
CA GLU A 53 -25.70 -21.54 35.67
C GLU A 53 -25.59 -20.24 34.90
N THR A 54 -24.43 -19.59 34.98
CA THR A 54 -24.04 -18.58 34.01
C THR A 54 -24.20 -19.26 32.67
N GLY A 55 -25.18 -18.81 31.88
CA GLY A 55 -25.63 -19.40 30.63
C GLY A 55 -24.58 -19.29 29.53
N ASN A 56 -23.40 -19.83 29.78
CA ASN A 56 -22.33 -19.93 28.82
C ASN A 56 -22.79 -20.95 27.77
N PRO A 57 -23.06 -20.52 26.52
CA PRO A 57 -23.51 -21.42 25.46
C PRO A 57 -22.54 -22.59 25.22
N TYR A 58 -21.25 -22.41 25.57
CA TYR A 58 -20.25 -23.48 25.51
C TYR A 58 -20.56 -24.64 26.45
N GLY A 59 -21.00 -24.37 27.68
CA GLY A 59 -21.31 -25.41 28.67
C GLY A 59 -22.45 -26.31 28.21
N LYS A 60 -23.45 -25.75 27.51
CA LYS A 60 -24.58 -26.51 26.95
C LYS A 60 -24.14 -27.40 25.78
N MET A 61 -23.23 -26.92 24.92
CA MET A 61 -22.70 -27.70 23.81
C MET A 61 -21.83 -28.88 24.30
N VAL A 62 -20.95 -28.65 25.27
CA VAL A 62 -20.09 -29.71 25.83
C VAL A 62 -20.94 -30.79 26.53
N LYS A 63 -21.96 -30.41 27.31
CA LYS A 63 -22.92 -31.37 27.91
C LYS A 63 -23.65 -32.19 26.83
N MET A 64 -24.07 -31.58 25.72
CA MET A 64 -24.68 -32.31 24.60
C MET A 64 -23.72 -33.31 23.95
N LEU A 65 -22.45 -32.94 23.76
CA LEU A 65 -21.46 -33.82 23.15
C LEU A 65 -21.11 -35.01 24.07
N HIS A 66 -20.91 -34.77 25.37
CA HIS A 66 -20.74 -35.84 26.36
C HIS A 66 -21.95 -36.79 26.37
N SER A 67 -23.17 -36.27 26.31
CA SER A 67 -24.39 -37.11 26.30
C SER A 67 -24.50 -38.02 25.06
N LYS A 68 -23.80 -37.68 23.97
CA LYS A 68 -23.75 -38.47 22.74
C LYS A 68 -22.59 -39.47 22.71
N GLY A 69 -21.81 -39.58 23.79
CA GLY A 69 -20.64 -40.46 23.85
C GLY A 69 -19.51 -40.03 22.93
N ALA A 70 -19.42 -38.72 22.59
CA ALA A 70 -18.27 -38.19 21.89
C ALA A 70 -17.03 -38.36 22.77
N ASP A 71 -15.92 -38.83 22.18
CA ASP A 71 -14.64 -38.93 22.87
C ASP A 71 -14.07 -37.53 23.17
N GLU A 72 -13.26 -37.41 24.22
CA GLU A 72 -12.67 -36.14 24.64
C GLU A 72 -11.84 -35.46 23.53
N ASP A 73 -11.14 -36.23 22.69
CA ASP A 73 -10.36 -35.70 21.56
C ASP A 73 -11.25 -35.03 20.52
N SER A 74 -12.43 -35.60 20.22
CA SER A 74 -13.42 -34.99 19.33
C SER A 74 -13.97 -33.67 19.90
N ILE A 75 -14.16 -33.60 21.22
CA ILE A 75 -14.64 -32.39 21.89
C ILE A 75 -13.56 -31.29 21.87
N VAL A 76 -12.31 -31.63 22.15
CA VAL A 76 -11.17 -30.70 22.09
C VAL A 76 -10.96 -30.20 20.65
N ALA A 77 -11.03 -31.09 19.66
CA ALA A 77 -10.94 -30.71 18.24
C ALA A 77 -12.08 -29.77 17.82
N THR A 78 -13.32 -30.04 18.26
CA THR A 78 -14.48 -29.17 17.99
C THR A 78 -14.34 -27.82 18.68
N ALA A 79 -13.86 -27.79 19.93
CA ALA A 79 -13.64 -26.55 20.66
C ALA A 79 -12.56 -25.68 20.00
N ALA A 80 -11.46 -26.29 19.55
CA ALA A 80 -10.40 -25.61 18.82
C ALA A 80 -10.88 -25.08 17.45
N ASP A 81 -11.75 -25.83 16.75
CA ASP A 81 -12.34 -25.38 15.49
C ASP A 81 -13.33 -24.21 15.70
N VAL A 82 -14.14 -24.26 16.75
CA VAL A 82 -15.04 -23.16 17.14
C VAL A 82 -14.26 -21.91 17.55
N GLU A 83 -13.15 -22.05 18.26
CA GLU A 83 -12.27 -20.92 18.62
C GLU A 83 -11.62 -20.31 17.37
N LYS A 84 -11.10 -21.15 16.47
CA LYS A 84 -10.43 -20.70 15.24
C LYS A 84 -11.39 -20.06 14.24
N ASN A 85 -12.61 -20.60 14.12
CA ASN A 85 -13.57 -20.22 13.08
C ASN A 85 -14.76 -19.41 13.62
N GLY A 86 -14.80 -19.12 14.93
CA GLY A 86 -15.91 -18.41 15.58
C GLY A 86 -17.23 -19.21 15.61
N GLY A 87 -17.17 -20.54 15.49
CA GLY A 87 -18.34 -21.43 15.55
C GLY A 87 -19.33 -21.34 14.39
N LEU A 88 -19.01 -20.62 13.30
CA LEU A 88 -19.87 -20.58 12.12
C LEU A 88 -19.72 -21.88 11.30
N PRO A 89 -20.82 -22.44 10.75
CA PRO A 89 -20.74 -23.57 9.83
C PRO A 89 -19.98 -23.16 8.56
N ALA A 90 -19.26 -24.11 7.94
CA ALA A 90 -18.42 -23.90 6.74
C ALA A 90 -19.04 -23.00 5.64
N PRO A 91 -20.33 -23.14 5.23
CA PRO A 91 -20.92 -22.25 4.22
C PRO A 91 -21.09 -20.80 4.68
N LEU A 92 -21.23 -20.53 5.98
CA LEU A 92 -21.27 -19.16 6.51
C LEU A 92 -19.85 -18.56 6.63
N GLN A 93 -18.82 -19.39 6.78
CA GLN A 93 -17.43 -18.92 6.77
C GLN A 93 -16.99 -18.38 5.40
N THR A 94 -17.46 -18.97 4.30
CA THR A 94 -17.16 -18.45 2.94
C THR A 94 -17.88 -17.11 2.68
N LEU A 95 -19.11 -16.97 3.17
CA LEU A 95 -19.87 -15.72 3.07
C LEU A 95 -19.19 -14.54 3.78
N ARG A 96 -18.49 -14.80 4.90
CA ARG A 96 -17.71 -13.80 5.64
C ARG A 96 -16.69 -13.06 4.75
N TRP A 97 -16.08 -13.75 3.79
CA TRP A 97 -15.09 -13.15 2.87
C TRP A 97 -15.72 -12.72 1.54
N ALA A 98 -16.76 -13.41 1.08
CA ALA A 98 -17.44 -13.09 -0.17
C ALA A 98 -18.11 -11.70 -0.14
N ILE A 99 -18.75 -11.33 0.97
CA ILE A 99 -19.41 -10.02 1.11
C ILE A 99 -18.41 -8.85 0.97
N PRO A 100 -17.33 -8.74 1.76
CA PRO A 100 -16.38 -7.64 1.62
C PRO A 100 -15.63 -7.69 0.28
N ALA A 101 -15.35 -8.88 -0.26
CA ALA A 101 -14.72 -9.02 -1.56
C ALA A 101 -15.63 -8.47 -2.69
N SER A 102 -16.91 -8.85 -2.71
CA SER A 102 -17.87 -8.34 -3.69
C SER A 102 -18.06 -6.82 -3.55
N GLY A 103 -18.16 -6.30 -2.33
CA GLY A 103 -18.18 -4.86 -2.06
C GLY A 103 -16.93 -4.15 -2.59
N THR A 104 -15.74 -4.73 -2.40
CA THR A 104 -14.47 -4.20 -2.92
C THR A 104 -14.45 -4.16 -4.44
N VAL A 105 -14.97 -5.20 -5.11
CA VAL A 105 -15.07 -5.23 -6.57
C VAL A 105 -16.01 -4.14 -7.08
N VAL A 106 -17.22 -4.05 -6.53
CA VAL A 106 -18.23 -3.05 -6.95
C VAL A 106 -17.70 -1.63 -6.72
N MET A 107 -17.19 -1.34 -5.52
CA MET A 107 -16.61 -0.02 -5.20
C MET A 107 -15.41 0.31 -6.06
N GLY A 108 -14.52 -0.67 -6.32
CA GLY A 108 -13.36 -0.50 -7.19
C GLY A 108 -13.75 -0.18 -8.62
N LEU A 109 -14.73 -0.88 -9.18
CA LEU A 109 -15.24 -0.63 -10.54
C LEU A 109 -15.93 0.72 -10.65
N LEU A 110 -16.80 1.07 -9.69
CA LEU A 110 -17.45 2.39 -9.66
C LEU A 110 -16.42 3.52 -9.56
N ALA A 111 -15.44 3.39 -8.66
CA ALA A 111 -14.35 4.35 -8.54
C ALA A 111 -13.53 4.45 -9.83
N ALA A 112 -13.26 3.32 -10.52
CA ALA A 112 -12.55 3.31 -11.80
C ALA A 112 -13.33 4.04 -12.91
N VAL A 113 -14.64 3.81 -13.00
CA VAL A 113 -15.53 4.51 -13.95
C VAL A 113 -15.54 6.02 -13.65
N ILE A 114 -15.79 6.41 -12.40
CA ILE A 114 -15.82 7.82 -11.99
C ILE A 114 -14.46 8.49 -12.26
N TYR A 115 -13.37 7.82 -11.93
CA TYR A 115 -12.01 8.28 -12.18
C TYR A 115 -11.80 8.53 -13.67
N ARG A 116 -12.15 7.58 -14.55
CA ARG A 116 -12.01 7.74 -16.01
C ARG A 116 -12.87 8.87 -16.56
N CYS A 117 -14.08 9.07 -16.05
CA CYS A 117 -14.95 10.16 -16.47
C CYS A 117 -14.41 11.54 -16.05
N LYS A 118 -13.71 11.63 -14.92
CA LYS A 118 -13.21 12.90 -14.36
C LYS A 118 -11.72 13.15 -14.57
N LYS A 119 -10.97 12.20 -15.12
CA LYS A 119 -9.53 12.29 -15.26
C LYS A 119 -9.15 13.48 -16.14
N ARG A 120 -8.37 14.41 -15.56
CA ARG A 120 -7.72 15.50 -16.30
C ARG A 120 -6.28 15.11 -16.60
N TRP A 121 -5.84 15.38 -17.84
CA TRP A 121 -4.45 15.20 -18.22
C TRP A 121 -3.59 16.38 -17.74
N PRO A 122 -2.33 16.15 -17.31
CA PRO A 122 -1.41 17.22 -16.97
C PRO A 122 -1.15 18.13 -18.18
N GLU A 123 -1.13 19.44 -17.93
CA GLU A 123 -0.79 20.45 -18.93
C GLU A 123 0.70 20.40 -19.28
N VAL A 124 1.05 20.70 -20.54
CA VAL A 124 2.45 20.69 -20.98
C VAL A 124 3.17 21.91 -20.40
N GLU A 125 4.29 21.67 -19.73
CA GLU A 125 5.21 22.70 -19.27
C GLU A 125 6.48 22.64 -20.14
N THR A 126 6.82 23.73 -20.83
CA THR A 126 7.93 23.78 -21.79
C THR A 126 9.33 23.77 -21.16
N ALA A 127 9.44 23.83 -19.84
CA ALA A 127 10.69 24.09 -19.12
C ALA A 127 11.44 22.85 -18.60
N GLY A 128 10.96 21.63 -18.86
CA GLY A 128 11.59 20.41 -18.34
C GLY A 128 12.56 19.75 -19.34
N SER A 129 13.69 19.24 -18.85
CA SER A 129 14.62 18.43 -19.65
C SER A 129 14.35 16.93 -19.51
N GLU A 130 14.33 16.21 -20.63
CA GLU A 130 14.16 14.74 -20.65
C GLU A 130 15.26 14.01 -19.87
N GLU A 131 16.45 14.61 -19.75
CA GLU A 131 17.56 14.06 -18.96
C GLU A 131 17.19 13.83 -17.49
N GLN A 132 16.29 14.63 -16.92
CA GLN A 132 15.80 14.44 -15.55
C GLN A 132 14.89 13.21 -15.39
N LEU A 133 14.44 12.58 -16.48
CA LEU A 133 13.59 11.39 -16.46
C LEU A 133 14.39 10.08 -16.52
N LYS A 134 15.71 10.13 -16.72
CA LYS A 134 16.57 8.94 -16.70
C LYS A 134 16.79 8.38 -15.28
N GLU A 135 16.26 9.05 -14.26
CA GLU A 135 16.24 8.64 -12.86
C GLU A 135 14.85 8.92 -12.27
N TRP A 136 14.47 8.19 -11.22
CA TRP A 136 13.21 8.45 -10.53
C TRP A 136 13.15 9.90 -10.02
N SER A 137 12.03 10.58 -10.27
CA SER A 137 11.89 12.01 -9.96
C SER A 137 11.75 12.31 -8.48
N SER A 138 11.51 11.29 -7.66
CA SER A 138 11.31 11.38 -6.21
C SER A 138 11.93 10.18 -5.50
N GLY A 139 12.20 10.34 -4.19
CA GLY A 139 12.77 9.28 -3.35
C GLY A 139 11.76 8.18 -2.99
N HIS A 140 12.26 7.02 -2.54
CA HIS A 140 11.44 5.84 -2.22
C HIS A 140 10.40 6.09 -1.11
N PHE A 141 10.65 7.00 -0.16
CA PHE A 141 9.72 7.32 0.93
C PHE A 141 9.19 8.75 0.86
N ASP A 142 9.28 9.36 -0.33
CA ASP A 142 8.85 10.74 -0.58
C ASP A 142 7.38 10.83 -1.03
N CYS A 143 6.53 9.87 -0.62
CA CYS A 143 5.13 9.85 -1.04
C CYS A 143 4.31 10.99 -0.41
N LEU A 144 4.69 11.48 0.77
CA LEU A 144 3.97 12.54 1.48
C LEU A 144 4.17 13.94 0.90
N SER A 145 5.14 14.13 0.01
CA SER A 145 5.34 15.40 -0.69
C SER A 145 4.16 15.76 -1.62
N GLU A 146 3.39 14.76 -2.06
CA GLU A 146 2.14 14.95 -2.81
C GLU A 146 1.03 14.08 -2.20
N PRO A 147 0.43 14.52 -1.08
CA PRO A 147 -0.44 13.68 -0.26
C PRO A 147 -1.71 13.22 -1.00
N ALA A 148 -2.18 13.98 -1.98
CA ALA A 148 -3.31 13.59 -2.82
C ALA A 148 -3.01 12.32 -3.65
N ILE A 149 -1.83 12.26 -4.29
CA ILE A 149 -1.41 11.08 -5.07
C ILE A 149 -1.12 9.90 -4.14
N CYS A 150 -0.50 10.15 -2.99
CA CYS A 150 -0.27 9.13 -1.97
C CYS A 150 -1.58 8.54 -1.44
N CYS A 151 -2.55 9.38 -1.11
CA CYS A 151 -3.88 8.95 -0.66
C CYS A 151 -4.58 8.13 -1.75
N ALA A 152 -4.56 8.58 -3.01
CA ALA A 152 -5.10 7.81 -4.12
C ALA A 152 -4.40 6.45 -4.30
N SER A 153 -3.07 6.40 -4.13
CA SER A 153 -2.29 5.15 -4.20
C SER A 153 -2.54 4.22 -3.00
N CYS A 154 -2.87 4.76 -1.83
CA CYS A 154 -3.22 3.99 -0.64
C CYS A 154 -4.65 3.44 -0.72
N CYS A 155 -5.61 4.27 -1.14
CA CYS A 155 -7.03 3.93 -1.14
C CYS A 155 -7.47 3.19 -2.40
N CYS A 156 -6.83 3.47 -3.54
CA CYS A 156 -7.22 2.96 -4.87
C CYS A 156 -5.99 2.58 -5.73
N PRO A 157 -5.08 1.72 -5.24
CA PRO A 157 -3.86 1.40 -5.97
C PRO A 157 -4.10 0.76 -7.32
N CYS A 158 -5.12 -0.09 -7.48
CA CYS A 158 -5.42 -0.72 -8.76
C CYS A 158 -5.76 0.31 -9.84
N ILE A 159 -6.54 1.33 -9.51
CA ILE A 159 -6.88 2.44 -10.40
C ILE A 159 -5.63 3.28 -10.67
N ARG A 160 -4.91 3.67 -9.62
CA ARG A 160 -3.77 4.58 -9.76
C ARG A 160 -2.64 3.96 -10.57
N TRP A 161 -2.30 2.70 -10.30
CA TRP A 161 -1.29 1.96 -11.04
C TRP A 161 -1.70 1.70 -12.49
N ALA A 162 -2.95 1.28 -12.73
CA ALA A 162 -3.47 1.09 -14.08
C ALA A 162 -3.42 2.38 -14.89
N ASP A 163 -3.71 3.51 -14.26
CA ASP A 163 -3.64 4.82 -14.89
C ASP A 163 -2.22 5.21 -15.28
N THR A 164 -1.25 4.97 -14.40
CA THR A 164 0.17 5.20 -14.67
C THR A 164 0.65 4.35 -15.86
N MET A 165 0.26 3.08 -15.92
CA MET A 165 0.64 2.19 -17.01
C MET A 165 -0.04 2.54 -18.34
N ASP A 166 -1.30 3.00 -18.30
CA ASP A 166 -2.04 3.50 -19.49
C ASP A 166 -1.41 4.78 -20.02
N MET A 167 -1.04 5.71 -19.14
CA MET A 167 -0.35 6.95 -19.51
C MET A 167 1.02 6.68 -20.14
N ALA A 168 1.77 5.71 -19.62
CA ALA A 168 3.07 5.33 -20.18
C ALA A 168 2.98 4.45 -21.45
N ASN A 169 1.77 4.19 -21.96
CA ASN A 169 1.51 3.33 -23.11
C ASN A 169 2.06 1.89 -22.94
N ILE A 170 2.09 1.37 -21.71
CA ILE A 170 2.58 0.01 -21.41
C ILE A 170 1.44 -1.01 -21.48
N VAL A 171 0.34 -0.72 -20.78
CA VAL A 171 -0.88 -1.55 -20.80
C VAL A 171 -2.09 -0.64 -20.70
N ALA A 172 -3.16 -0.98 -21.43
CA ALA A 172 -4.39 -0.21 -21.39
C ALA A 172 -5.02 -0.23 -19.98
N PHE A 173 -5.70 0.87 -19.63
CA PHE A 173 -6.28 1.06 -18.29
C PHE A 173 -7.16 -0.11 -17.81
N TRP A 174 -8.13 -0.56 -18.61
CA TRP A 174 -9.11 -1.56 -18.16
C TRP A 174 -8.48 -2.94 -17.87
N PRO A 175 -7.69 -3.54 -18.78
CA PRO A 175 -6.97 -4.78 -18.46
C PRO A 175 -6.09 -4.65 -17.21
N ALA A 176 -5.35 -3.54 -17.08
CA ALA A 176 -4.46 -3.29 -15.93
C ALA A 176 -5.24 -3.16 -14.60
N ALA A 177 -6.35 -2.42 -14.61
CA ALA A 177 -7.19 -2.24 -13.44
C ALA A 177 -7.87 -3.56 -13.03
N LEU A 178 -8.40 -4.31 -14.00
CA LEU A 178 -9.08 -5.58 -13.74
C LEU A 178 -8.13 -6.66 -13.22
N VAL A 179 -6.92 -6.80 -13.80
CA VAL A 179 -5.95 -7.80 -13.34
C VAL A 179 -5.47 -7.48 -11.92
N PHE A 180 -5.16 -6.22 -11.62
CA PHE A 180 -4.75 -5.84 -10.27
C PHE A 180 -5.93 -6.03 -9.29
N LEU A 181 -7.12 -5.52 -9.61
CA LEU A 181 -8.30 -5.69 -8.77
C LEU A 181 -8.59 -7.18 -8.48
N PHE A 182 -8.50 -8.03 -9.50
CA PHE A 182 -8.63 -9.48 -9.34
C PHE A 182 -7.58 -10.07 -8.40
N LEU A 183 -6.29 -9.75 -8.57
CA LEU A 183 -5.23 -10.23 -7.68
C LEU A 183 -5.41 -9.73 -6.24
N MET A 184 -5.82 -8.47 -6.09
CA MET A 184 -6.07 -7.85 -4.79
C MET A 184 -7.21 -8.55 -4.05
N VAL A 185 -8.30 -8.85 -4.75
CA VAL A 185 -9.45 -9.55 -4.17
C VAL A 185 -9.13 -11.03 -3.95
N SER A 186 -8.45 -11.70 -4.87
CA SER A 186 -8.06 -13.11 -4.75
C SER A 186 -7.16 -13.37 -3.54
N ASN A 187 -6.40 -12.36 -3.11
CA ASN A 187 -5.55 -12.43 -1.92
C ASN A 187 -6.32 -12.67 -0.61
N PHE A 188 -7.65 -12.42 -0.58
CA PHE A 188 -8.49 -12.75 0.58
C PHE A 188 -8.66 -14.27 0.78
N TRP A 189 -8.59 -15.08 -0.30
CA TRP A 189 -8.75 -16.53 -0.21
C TRP A 189 -7.42 -17.26 -0.31
N VAL A 190 -6.51 -16.79 -1.16
CA VAL A 190 -5.23 -17.44 -1.41
C VAL A 190 -4.11 -16.42 -1.28
N PRO A 191 -3.42 -16.36 -0.11
CA PRO A 191 -2.36 -15.38 0.14
C PRO A 191 -1.19 -15.43 -0.86
N ALA A 192 -1.03 -16.54 -1.60
CA ALA A 192 -0.02 -16.67 -2.64
C ALA A 192 -0.21 -15.66 -3.80
N PHE A 193 -1.43 -15.15 -4.02
CA PHE A 193 -1.67 -14.07 -4.99
C PHE A 193 -0.93 -12.78 -4.64
N MET A 194 -0.53 -12.57 -3.38
CA MET A 194 0.35 -11.47 -2.99
C MET A 194 1.69 -11.51 -3.74
N LEU A 195 2.29 -12.68 -3.91
CA LEU A 195 3.57 -12.83 -4.62
C LEU A 195 3.40 -12.50 -6.11
N ILE A 196 2.29 -12.94 -6.71
CA ILE A 196 1.94 -12.62 -8.10
C ILE A 196 1.72 -11.11 -8.24
N ASN A 197 1.07 -10.46 -7.28
CA ASN A 197 0.88 -9.01 -7.29
C ASN A 197 2.20 -8.24 -7.14
N ILE A 198 3.10 -8.67 -6.26
CA ILE A 198 4.45 -8.10 -6.14
C ILE A 198 5.22 -8.24 -7.46
N ALA A 199 5.15 -9.41 -8.10
CA ALA A 199 5.79 -9.66 -9.38
C ALA A 199 5.20 -8.75 -10.49
N LEU A 200 3.87 -8.60 -10.54
CA LEU A 200 3.18 -7.72 -11.50
C LEU A 200 3.64 -6.26 -11.36
N LEU A 201 3.64 -5.74 -10.13
CA LEU A 201 4.06 -4.37 -9.84
C LEU A 201 5.55 -4.14 -10.15
N THR A 202 6.40 -5.08 -9.75
CA THR A 202 7.83 -5.06 -10.04
C THR A 202 8.08 -5.09 -11.55
N TYR A 203 7.32 -5.91 -12.29
CA TYR A 203 7.39 -5.98 -13.75
C TYR A 203 6.99 -4.65 -14.39
N GLY A 204 5.86 -4.06 -13.99
CA GLY A 204 5.42 -2.75 -14.50
C GLY A 204 6.46 -1.65 -14.24
N ARG A 205 7.06 -1.65 -13.05
CA ARG A 205 8.14 -0.74 -12.68
C ARG A 205 9.40 -0.93 -13.54
N GLN A 206 9.77 -2.16 -13.86
CA GLN A 206 10.87 -2.46 -14.78
C GLN A 206 10.55 -2.03 -16.22
N MET A 207 9.30 -2.13 -16.66
CA MET A 207 8.88 -1.61 -17.97
C MET A 207 8.98 -0.08 -18.02
N LEU A 208 8.60 0.63 -16.94
CA LEU A 208 8.80 2.08 -16.85
C LEU A 208 10.29 2.45 -16.96
N ARG A 209 11.17 1.78 -16.21
CA ARG A 209 12.63 2.01 -16.29
C ARG A 209 13.17 1.83 -17.71
N LYS A 210 12.70 0.79 -18.41
CA LYS A 210 13.06 0.53 -19.81
C LYS A 210 12.54 1.62 -20.75
N GLY A 211 11.28 2.00 -20.60
CA GLY A 211 10.67 3.05 -21.41
C GLY A 211 11.41 4.38 -21.27
N PHE A 212 11.77 4.77 -20.05
CA PHE A 212 12.48 6.02 -19.76
C PHE A 212 14.00 5.95 -19.96
N GLY A 213 14.55 4.81 -20.40
CA GLY A 213 15.99 4.66 -20.64
C GLY A 213 16.85 4.84 -19.38
N MET A 214 16.37 4.38 -18.22
CA MET A 214 17.10 4.50 -16.96
C MET A 214 18.33 3.57 -16.92
N LYS A 215 19.46 4.05 -16.39
CA LYS A 215 20.76 3.34 -16.41
C LYS A 215 20.74 1.94 -15.79
N GLU A 216 19.94 1.72 -14.74
CA GLU A 216 19.93 0.47 -13.97
C GLU A 216 18.88 -0.56 -14.46
N GLN A 217 18.34 -0.41 -15.67
CA GLN A 217 17.29 -1.29 -16.18
C GLN A 217 17.68 -2.77 -16.22
N THR A 218 16.78 -3.66 -15.78
CA THR A 218 16.91 -5.13 -15.90
C THR A 218 18.12 -5.75 -15.20
N THR A 219 18.81 -5.02 -14.33
CA THR A 219 19.87 -5.61 -13.50
C THR A 219 19.27 -6.39 -12.34
N ALA A 220 19.91 -7.49 -11.92
CA ALA A 220 19.46 -8.27 -10.75
C ALA A 220 19.32 -7.39 -9.48
N ARG A 221 20.21 -6.40 -9.34
CA ARG A 221 20.15 -5.39 -8.27
C ARG A 221 18.88 -4.55 -8.34
N SER A 222 18.56 -3.99 -9.50
CA SER A 222 17.35 -3.17 -9.68
C SER A 222 16.07 -3.99 -9.46
N LEU A 223 16.04 -5.24 -9.93
CA LEU A 223 14.89 -6.13 -9.80
C LEU A 223 14.64 -6.49 -8.33
N CYS A 224 15.71 -6.85 -7.61
CA CYS A 224 15.63 -7.14 -6.18
C CYS A 224 15.24 -5.89 -5.38
N GLY A 225 15.83 -4.73 -5.70
CA GLY A 225 15.51 -3.46 -5.06
C GLY A 225 14.05 -3.05 -5.25
N ASP A 226 13.53 -3.16 -6.48
CA ASP A 226 12.13 -2.87 -6.80
C ASP A 226 11.18 -3.88 -6.11
N CYS A 227 11.52 -5.17 -6.10
CA CYS A 227 10.73 -6.21 -5.43
C CYS A 227 10.62 -5.95 -3.92
N LEU A 228 11.75 -5.65 -3.25
CA LEU A 228 11.76 -5.30 -1.83
C LEU A 228 10.95 -4.03 -1.59
N TYR A 229 11.16 -2.99 -2.40
CA TYR A 229 10.47 -1.72 -2.25
C TYR A 229 8.94 -1.86 -2.37
N VAL A 230 8.47 -2.57 -3.40
CA VAL A 230 7.05 -2.89 -3.58
C VAL A 230 6.49 -3.72 -2.42
N SER A 231 7.28 -4.66 -1.88
CA SER A 231 6.88 -5.51 -0.76
C SER A 231 6.73 -4.73 0.55
N PHE A 232 7.63 -3.78 0.82
CA PHE A 232 7.61 -2.99 2.06
C PHE A 232 6.61 -1.84 2.01
N CYS A 233 6.59 -1.04 0.94
CA CYS A 233 5.68 0.08 0.76
C CYS A 233 5.12 0.18 -0.66
N THR A 234 4.13 -0.67 -0.98
CA THR A 234 3.40 -0.62 -2.26
C THR A 234 2.82 0.76 -2.59
N PRO A 235 2.17 1.50 -1.66
CA PRO A 235 1.61 2.81 -1.99
C PRO A 235 2.70 3.84 -2.34
N CYS A 236 3.86 3.78 -1.68
CA CYS A 236 4.99 4.65 -2.00
C CYS A 236 5.46 4.38 -3.43
N ALA A 237 5.61 3.10 -3.81
CA ALA A 237 6.05 2.71 -5.14
C ALA A 237 5.10 3.21 -6.23
N ILE A 238 3.79 2.98 -6.05
CA ILE A 238 2.76 3.45 -7.00
C ILE A 238 2.76 4.98 -7.07
N THR A 239 2.93 5.68 -5.94
CA THR A 239 3.00 7.16 -5.90
C THR A 239 4.23 7.67 -6.65
N GLN A 240 5.39 7.05 -6.47
CA GLN A 240 6.62 7.45 -7.15
C GLN A 240 6.52 7.24 -8.67
N GLU A 241 5.95 6.11 -9.11
CA GLU A 241 5.70 5.81 -10.52
C GLU A 241 4.74 6.82 -11.15
N ALA A 242 3.62 7.06 -10.48
CA ALA A 242 2.63 8.07 -10.81
C ALA A 242 3.25 9.46 -11.04
N ARG A 243 4.01 9.96 -10.05
CA ARG A 243 4.67 11.27 -10.11
C ARG A 243 5.67 11.35 -11.26
N HIS A 244 6.41 10.27 -11.50
CA HIS A 244 7.39 10.23 -12.57
C HIS A 244 6.72 10.29 -13.95
N VAL A 245 5.65 9.50 -14.16
CA VAL A 245 4.89 9.51 -15.42
C VAL A 245 4.12 10.82 -15.63
N GLU A 246 3.58 11.44 -14.59
CA GLU A 246 2.96 12.76 -14.71
C GLU A 246 3.97 13.85 -15.02
N LYS A 247 5.17 13.80 -14.42
CA LYS A 247 6.27 14.70 -14.79
C LYS A 247 6.67 14.49 -16.26
N ALA A 248 6.73 13.24 -16.72
CA ALA A 248 6.98 12.93 -18.12
C ALA A 248 5.88 13.46 -19.06
N ALA A 249 4.62 13.40 -18.64
CA ALA A 249 3.50 13.99 -19.37
C ALA A 249 3.64 15.51 -19.49
N LYS A 250 4.04 16.19 -18.41
CA LYS A 250 4.25 17.64 -18.42
C LYS A 250 5.34 18.07 -19.40
N VAL A 251 6.44 17.32 -19.50
CA VAL A 251 7.54 17.67 -20.42
C VAL A 251 7.32 17.19 -21.87
N GLY A 252 6.20 16.53 -22.15
CA GLY A 252 5.91 16.02 -23.51
C GLY A 252 6.75 14.81 -23.92
N HIS A 253 7.17 13.97 -22.97
CA HIS A 253 8.01 12.81 -23.26
C HIS A 253 7.29 11.82 -24.22
N SER A 254 8.02 11.31 -25.21
CA SER A 254 7.49 10.47 -26.30
C SER A 254 6.62 9.29 -25.86
N LEU A 255 7.01 8.57 -24.79
CA LEU A 255 6.22 7.45 -24.23
C LEU A 255 4.80 7.85 -23.84
N VAL A 256 4.64 9.04 -23.29
CA VAL A 256 3.36 9.51 -22.73
C VAL A 256 2.57 10.31 -23.76
N GLU A 257 3.27 11.02 -24.65
CA GLU A 257 2.66 11.90 -25.65
C GLU A 257 1.70 11.14 -26.58
N SER A 258 2.03 9.89 -26.92
CA SER A 258 1.18 9.03 -27.77
C SER A 258 -0.24 8.79 -27.20
N LYS A 259 -0.44 8.96 -25.90
CA LYS A 259 -1.72 8.75 -25.20
C LYS A 259 -2.46 10.03 -24.85
N ARG A 260 -1.85 11.19 -25.09
CA ARG A 260 -2.47 12.48 -24.81
C ARG A 260 -3.73 12.64 -25.68
N PRO A 261 -4.90 12.98 -25.10
CA PRO A 261 -6.09 13.27 -25.89
C PRO A 261 -5.87 14.49 -26.78
N MET A 262 -6.18 14.37 -28.08
CA MET A 262 -6.02 15.49 -29.03
C MET A 262 -6.85 16.73 -28.65
N ALA A 263 -7.99 16.54 -27.97
CA ALA A 263 -8.80 17.65 -27.45
C ALA A 263 -8.03 18.55 -26.45
N SER A 264 -6.99 18.01 -25.80
CA SER A 264 -6.10 18.80 -24.92
C SER A 264 -5.08 19.64 -25.69
N GLN A 265 -4.84 19.36 -26.97
CA GLN A 265 -3.88 20.10 -27.82
C GLN A 265 -4.57 21.22 -28.62
N ALA A 266 -5.90 21.29 -28.62
CA ALA A 266 -6.68 22.08 -29.58
C ALA A 266 -6.98 23.53 -29.16
N ALA A 267 -6.47 24.02 -28.03
CA ALA A 267 -6.48 25.45 -27.73
C ALA A 267 -5.02 25.90 -27.63
N PRO A 268 -4.41 26.42 -28.72
CA PRO A 268 -3.30 27.34 -28.55
C PRO A 268 -3.82 28.37 -27.56
N ALA A 269 -3.18 28.46 -26.39
CA ALA A 269 -3.52 29.49 -25.42
C ALA A 269 -3.57 30.79 -26.21
N GLU A 270 -4.78 31.34 -26.38
CA GLU A 270 -4.95 32.68 -26.92
C GLU A 270 -3.98 33.52 -26.10
N PRO A 271 -2.95 34.11 -26.73
CA PRO A 271 -1.83 34.69 -26.02
C PRO A 271 -2.43 35.61 -24.98
N ALA A 272 -2.19 35.29 -23.70
CA ALA A 272 -2.78 36.00 -22.58
C ALA A 272 -2.67 37.50 -22.90
N PRO A 273 -3.79 38.25 -22.90
CA PRO A 273 -3.80 39.62 -23.36
C PRO A 273 -2.64 40.33 -22.69
N ALA A 274 -1.77 40.91 -23.53
CA ALA A 274 -0.53 41.53 -23.08
C ALA A 274 -0.82 42.35 -21.82
N PRO A 275 -0.04 42.16 -20.73
CA PRO A 275 -0.34 42.78 -19.45
C PRO A 275 -0.62 44.26 -19.69
N ALA A 276 -1.84 44.69 -19.37
CA ALA A 276 -2.25 46.07 -19.52
C ALA A 276 -1.17 46.96 -18.86
N PRO A 277 -0.73 48.04 -19.52
CA PRO A 277 0.34 48.89 -19.01
C PRO A 277 0.06 49.24 -17.56
N ALA A 278 1.01 48.89 -16.69
CA ALA A 278 0.87 49.03 -15.25
C ALA A 278 0.37 50.43 -14.91
N ALA A 279 -0.85 50.51 -14.36
CA ALA A 279 -1.34 51.75 -13.78
C ALA A 279 -0.35 52.20 -12.70
N PRO A 280 0.01 53.50 -12.65
CA PRO A 280 0.97 54.01 -11.69
C PRO A 280 0.52 53.66 -10.27
N VAL A 281 1.36 52.89 -9.58
CA VAL A 281 1.16 52.51 -8.18
C VAL A 281 1.19 53.78 -7.35
N ALA A 282 0.01 54.22 -6.88
CA ALA A 282 -0.10 55.26 -5.88
C ALA A 282 0.65 54.79 -4.62
N ALA A 283 1.62 55.60 -4.20
CA ALA A 283 2.45 55.35 -3.04
C ALA A 283 1.60 55.10 -1.79
N SER A 284 1.68 53.89 -1.25
CA SER A 284 1.07 53.54 0.03
C SER A 284 1.97 54.04 1.17
N PRO A 285 1.43 54.66 2.23
CA PRO A 285 2.20 55.27 3.30
C PRO A 285 2.88 54.23 4.20
N ALA A 286 4.06 54.61 4.69
CA ALA A 286 4.96 53.81 5.51
C ALA A 286 4.30 53.24 6.79
N PRO A 287 4.59 51.98 7.18
CA PRO A 287 4.14 51.43 8.44
C PRO A 287 4.98 51.97 9.61
N ALA A 288 4.27 52.46 10.63
CA ALA A 288 4.83 52.93 11.88
C ALA A 288 5.53 51.80 12.66
N ALA A 289 6.65 52.16 13.28
CA ALA A 289 7.48 51.29 14.09
C ALA A 289 6.75 50.80 15.36
N THR A 290 6.79 49.49 15.60
CA THR A 290 6.50 48.89 16.91
C THR A 290 7.79 48.56 17.67
N PRO A 291 7.82 48.77 19.00
CA PRO A 291 9.04 48.66 19.80
C PRO A 291 9.38 47.21 20.20
N SER A 292 10.69 47.01 20.21
CA SER A 292 11.51 45.99 20.85
C SER A 292 10.96 45.42 22.17
N SER A 293 10.90 44.08 22.28
CA SER A 293 10.84 43.38 23.55
C SER A 293 11.63 42.07 23.51
N ALA A 294 12.65 42.05 24.38
CA ALA A 294 13.21 40.91 25.11
C ALA A 294 13.81 39.71 24.35
N ALA A 295 15.14 39.82 24.20
CA ALA A 295 16.15 38.77 24.28
C ALA A 295 15.69 37.36 24.69
N ALA A 296 15.70 36.44 23.71
CA ALA A 296 15.88 35.02 23.94
C ALA A 296 17.28 34.62 23.48
N ALA A 297 18.02 33.93 24.35
CA ALA A 297 19.39 33.49 24.14
C ALA A 297 19.53 32.56 22.91
N PRO A 298 20.68 32.57 22.21
CA PRO A 298 20.91 31.71 21.06
C PRO A 298 21.03 30.24 21.49
N VAL A 299 20.11 29.41 21.00
CA VAL A 299 20.27 27.95 21.00
C VAL A 299 21.40 27.60 20.02
N PRO A 300 22.47 26.90 20.46
CA PRO A 300 23.55 26.53 19.57
C PRO A 300 23.06 25.52 18.52
N ALA A 301 23.33 25.84 17.26
CA ALA A 301 23.01 25.00 16.12
C ALA A 301 23.62 23.59 16.26
N PRO A 302 22.92 22.53 15.85
CA PRO A 302 23.51 21.20 15.78
C PRO A 302 24.63 21.21 14.73
N ARG A 303 25.84 20.92 15.21
CA ARG A 303 27.05 20.68 14.43
C ARG A 303 26.76 19.58 13.41
N GLN A 304 26.57 19.95 12.15
CA GLN A 304 26.60 18.98 11.05
C GLN A 304 28.04 18.45 10.96
N GLU A 305 28.27 17.26 11.50
CA GLU A 305 29.42 16.46 11.12
C GLU A 305 29.27 16.12 9.63
N VAL A 306 30.03 16.83 8.82
CA VAL A 306 30.32 16.47 7.44
C VAL A 306 31.10 15.15 7.50
N ILE A 307 30.39 14.03 7.42
CA ILE A 307 30.99 12.73 7.14
C ILE A 307 31.50 12.78 5.71
N GLN A 308 32.73 13.25 5.54
CA GLN A 308 33.52 13.01 4.33
C GLN A 308 33.79 11.50 4.26
N SER A 309 32.90 10.77 3.58
CA SER A 309 33.16 9.42 3.13
C SER A 309 34.27 9.49 2.06
N SER A 310 35.50 9.28 2.50
CA SER A 310 36.67 9.04 1.66
C SER A 310 36.48 7.71 0.92
N ARG A 311 35.82 7.78 -0.24
CA ARG A 311 35.74 6.66 -1.18
C ARG A 311 37.13 6.48 -1.81
N PRO A 312 37.78 5.31 -1.71
CA PRO A 312 39.04 5.08 -2.38
C PRO A 312 38.84 5.09 -3.90
N SER A 313 39.65 5.88 -4.59
CA SER A 313 39.75 5.93 -6.04
C SER A 313 39.97 4.53 -6.61
N ALA A 314 38.93 3.97 -7.22
CA ALA A 314 39.03 2.75 -8.01
C ALA A 314 39.92 3.05 -9.23
N LYS A 315 41.05 2.36 -9.27
CA LYS A 315 42.01 2.29 -10.36
C LYS A 315 41.24 1.95 -11.65
N LYS A 316 41.31 2.85 -12.64
CA LYS A 316 40.70 2.69 -13.96
C LYS A 316 41.49 1.63 -14.73
N GLU A 317 41.11 0.36 -14.57
CA GLU A 317 41.64 -0.74 -15.36
C GLU A 317 41.00 -0.69 -16.75
N ALA A 318 41.82 -0.46 -17.77
CA ALA A 318 41.39 -0.35 -19.15
C ALA A 318 40.88 -1.72 -19.64
N ALA A 319 39.57 -1.83 -19.80
CA ALA A 319 38.94 -3.00 -20.40
C ALA A 319 39.38 -3.14 -21.87
N LYS A 320 39.98 -4.29 -22.15
CA LYS A 320 40.34 -4.78 -23.48
C LYS A 320 39.07 -4.87 -24.35
N PRO A 321 39.07 -4.38 -25.61
CA PRO A 321 37.90 -4.47 -26.47
C PRO A 321 37.54 -5.93 -26.78
N PRO A 322 36.23 -6.26 -26.91
CA PRO A 322 35.78 -7.61 -27.26
C PRO A 322 36.21 -7.98 -28.70
N PRO A 323 36.53 -9.26 -28.96
CA PRO A 323 36.84 -9.74 -30.29
C PRO A 323 35.61 -9.62 -31.22
N ALA A 324 35.87 -9.23 -32.47
CA ALA A 324 34.88 -9.08 -33.52
C ALA A 324 34.12 -10.40 -33.77
N PRO A 325 32.80 -10.34 -34.06
CA PRO A 325 32.02 -11.53 -34.37
C PRO A 325 32.49 -12.14 -35.70
N ALA A 326 32.79 -13.44 -35.66
CA ALA A 326 33.15 -14.24 -36.83
C ALA A 326 32.00 -14.24 -37.84
N ALA A 327 32.34 -13.91 -39.10
CA ALA A 327 31.44 -13.99 -40.23
C ALA A 327 30.94 -15.43 -40.40
N LYS A 328 29.61 -15.63 -40.29
CA LYS A 328 28.97 -16.86 -40.73
C LYS A 328 28.97 -16.87 -42.26
N THR A 329 29.73 -17.79 -42.82
CA THR A 329 29.63 -18.23 -44.20
C THR A 329 28.19 -18.66 -44.49
N ALA A 330 27.61 -18.08 -45.54
CA ALA A 330 26.38 -18.55 -46.15
C ALA A 330 26.69 -19.88 -46.86
N GLU A 331 26.11 -20.96 -46.35
CA GLU A 331 26.05 -22.25 -47.02
C GLU A 331 24.75 -22.24 -47.83
N SER A 332 24.93 -22.20 -49.15
CA SER A 332 23.88 -22.35 -50.15
C SER A 332 23.66 -23.83 -50.39
N ASP A 333 22.54 -24.37 -49.92
CA ASP A 333 22.07 -25.68 -50.35
C ASP A 333 21.17 -25.52 -51.58
N GLU A 334 21.76 -25.90 -52.73
CA GLU A 334 21.09 -26.36 -53.95
C GLU A 334 20.56 -27.80 -53.78
N GLU A 335 19.62 -28.18 -54.65
CA GLU A 335 19.19 -29.55 -54.97
C GLU A 335 18.37 -30.29 -53.88
N PHE A 336 17.18 -30.85 -54.11
CA PHE A 336 16.52 -31.42 -55.30
C PHE A 336 14.99 -31.50 -55.08
#